data_AF-W4QJ59-F1
#
_entry.id   AF-W4QJ59-F1
#
_cell.length_a   1.000
_cell.length_b   1.000
_cell.length_c   1.000
_cell.angle_alpha   90.00
_cell.angle_beta   90.00
_cell.angle_gamma   90.00
#
_symmetry.space_group_name_H-M   'P 1'
#
loop_
_entity.id
_entity.type
_entity.pdbx_description
1 polymer ?
#
loop_
_entity_poly.entity_id
_entity_poly.type
_entity_poly.pdbx_seq_one_letter_code
_entity_poly.pdbx_strand_id
1 'polypeptide(L)'
;MVNEMKRYSTYWLYIVISLIMIALLVLMMAANESRAEDGTRTIVIDGTDVDEYNRFKGFGTVSANNTSRLMIDYKEEHPDQYWEIMHQLFDPNTGAGLVHVKVELGADVDSSSGTEPATMRYADEPANVLRGAGFQFAADAKSINPHITTEILRWGEPRWTWEGVANQEYENRYQWFKQTIDAVYEEFGFSS
;
A
#
# COMPACT_ATOMS: atom_id res chain seq x y z
N MET A 1 36.89 -44.40 72.78
CA MET A 1 37.12 -42.94 72.78
C MET A 1 37.83 -42.44 71.50
N VAL A 2 38.92 -43.08 71.04
CA VAL A 2 39.68 -42.63 69.85
C VAL A 2 38.91 -42.73 68.51
N ASN A 3 38.08 -43.76 68.32
CA ASN A 3 37.31 -43.94 67.08
C ASN A 3 36.16 -42.92 66.91
N GLU A 4 35.55 -42.46 68.00
CA GLU A 4 34.49 -41.45 67.93
C GLU A 4 35.06 -40.07 67.59
N MET A 5 36.19 -39.68 68.19
CA MET A 5 36.86 -38.41 67.88
C MET A 5 37.35 -38.33 66.43
N LYS A 6 37.84 -39.44 65.86
CA LYS A 6 38.17 -39.51 64.42
C LYS A 6 36.91 -39.35 63.56
N ARG A 7 35.80 -39.98 63.94
CA ARG A 7 34.50 -39.86 63.24
C ARG A 7 33.99 -38.41 63.22
N TYR A 8 34.04 -37.71 64.35
CA TYR A 8 33.68 -36.28 64.45
C TYR A 8 34.59 -35.38 63.60
N SER A 9 35.90 -35.63 63.56
CA SER A 9 36.85 -34.92 62.70
C SER A 9 36.55 -35.12 61.21
N THR A 10 36.22 -36.35 60.81
CA THR A 10 35.83 -36.64 59.41
C THR A 10 34.49 -36.00 59.05
N TYR A 11 33.50 -35.97 59.95
CA TYR A 11 32.22 -35.26 59.72
C TYR A 11 32.42 -33.76 59.55
N TRP A 12 33.28 -33.16 60.38
CA TRP A 12 33.63 -31.74 60.27
C TRP A 12 34.30 -31.44 58.93
N LEU A 13 35.20 -32.32 58.48
CA LEU A 13 35.84 -32.20 57.18
C LEU A 13 34.82 -32.29 56.02
N TYR A 14 33.86 -33.21 56.09
CA TYR A 14 32.79 -33.32 55.07
C TYR A 14 31.87 -32.09 55.04
N ILE A 15 31.57 -31.50 56.19
CA ILE A 15 30.77 -30.27 56.27
C ILE A 15 31.51 -29.11 55.63
N VAL A 16 32.80 -28.94 55.94
CA VAL A 16 33.63 -27.87 55.34
C VAL A 16 33.76 -28.05 53.83
N ILE A 17 34.01 -29.27 53.35
CA ILE A 17 34.08 -29.55 51.90
C ILE A 17 32.73 -29.27 51.23
N SER A 18 31.62 -29.66 51.85
CA SER A 18 30.27 -29.41 51.31
C SER A 18 29.98 -27.91 51.23
N LEU A 19 30.36 -27.13 52.24
CA LEU A 19 30.19 -25.67 52.23
C LEU A 19 31.04 -24.99 51.16
N ILE A 20 32.28 -25.46 50.95
CA ILE A 20 33.16 -24.96 49.88
C ILE A 20 32.58 -25.29 48.51
N MET A 21 32.07 -26.51 48.32
CA MET A 21 31.43 -26.93 47.06
C MET A 21 30.17 -26.13 46.76
N ILE A 22 29.35 -25.84 47.78
CA ILE A 22 28.17 -24.99 47.64
C ILE A 22 28.57 -23.55 47.30
N ALA A 23 29.58 -23.00 47.96
CA ALA A 23 30.08 -21.66 47.66
C ALA A 23 30.63 -21.55 46.23
N LEU A 24 31.37 -22.57 45.77
CA LEU A 24 31.86 -22.65 44.39
C LEU A 24 30.72 -22.75 43.37
N LEU A 25 29.68 -23.52 43.68
CA LEU A 25 28.51 -23.65 42.82
C LEU A 25 27.77 -22.32 42.69
N VAL A 26 27.57 -21.60 43.79
CA VAL A 26 26.93 -20.26 43.80
C VAL A 26 27.78 -19.25 43.01
N LEU A 27 29.11 -19.29 43.13
CA LEU A 27 30.01 -18.41 42.38
C LEU A 27 29.95 -18.70 40.87
N MET A 28 29.90 -19.98 40.48
CA MET A 28 29.76 -20.38 39.07
C MET A 28 28.40 -19.97 38.50
N MET A 29 27.33 -20.03 39.30
CA MET A 29 26.00 -19.58 38.87
C MET A 29 25.94 -18.06 38.69
N ALA A 30 26.56 -17.28 39.58
CA ALA A 30 26.62 -15.82 39.46
C ALA A 30 27.50 -15.34 38.30
N ALA A 31 28.59 -16.05 38.00
CA ALA A 31 29.46 -15.75 36.86
C ALA A 31 28.81 -16.03 35.50
N ASN A 32 27.76 -16.86 35.48
CA ASN A 32 27.04 -17.27 34.27
C ASN A 32 25.70 -16.55 34.10
N GLU A 33 25.49 -15.42 34.79
CA GLU A 33 24.39 -14.52 34.48
C GLU A 33 24.61 -13.92 33.08
N SER A 34 23.89 -14.43 32.08
CA SER A 34 23.82 -13.83 30.76
C SER A 34 23.13 -12.47 30.88
N ARG A 35 23.91 -11.40 31.01
CA ARG A 35 23.38 -10.04 30.77
C ARG A 35 23.12 -9.93 29.28
N ALA A 36 21.87 -10.05 28.86
CA ALA A 36 21.47 -9.61 27.54
C ALA A 36 21.91 -8.15 27.41
N GLU A 37 22.71 -7.83 26.39
CA GLU A 37 22.89 -6.44 25.99
C GLU A 37 21.50 -5.89 25.74
N ASP A 38 21.10 -4.87 26.50
CA ASP A 38 19.95 -4.05 26.18
C ASP A 38 20.28 -3.29 24.89
N GLY A 39 20.11 -3.97 23.76
CA GLY A 39 20.41 -3.50 22.42
C GLY A 39 19.38 -2.50 21.93
N THR A 40 18.86 -1.66 22.82
CA THR A 40 17.94 -0.58 22.47
C THR A 40 18.67 0.43 21.59
N ARG A 41 18.34 0.44 20.30
CA ARG A 41 18.83 1.43 19.34
C ARG A 41 17.81 2.54 19.22
N THR A 42 18.25 3.76 19.51
CA THR A 42 17.44 4.96 19.22
C THR A 42 17.62 5.33 17.76
N ILE A 43 16.52 5.39 17.02
CA ILE A 43 16.47 5.91 15.65
C ILE A 43 15.90 7.33 15.74
N VAL A 44 16.70 8.33 15.39
CA VAL A 44 16.26 9.73 15.32
C VAL A 44 15.75 9.99 13.90
N ILE A 45 14.52 10.47 13.77
CA ILE A 45 13.92 10.85 12.50
C ILE A 45 13.89 12.38 12.46
N ASP A 46 14.64 12.98 11.52
CA ASP A 46 14.61 14.41 11.26
C ASP A 46 13.76 14.68 10.00
N GLY A 47 12.59 15.29 10.19
CA GLY A 47 11.70 15.64 9.08
C GLY A 47 12.22 16.77 8.18
N THR A 48 13.33 17.42 8.54
CA THR A 48 13.99 18.48 7.77
C THR A 48 15.17 17.97 6.96
N ASP A 49 15.75 16.82 7.32
CA ASP A 49 16.80 16.14 6.55
C ASP A 49 16.17 15.23 5.49
N VAL A 50 15.69 15.86 4.42
CA VAL A 50 14.93 15.18 3.37
C VAL A 50 15.57 15.44 2.01
N ASP A 51 15.70 14.41 1.17
CA ASP A 51 16.22 14.50 -0.21
C ASP A 51 15.24 15.19 -1.18
N GLU A 52 15.70 16.26 -1.85
CA GLU A 52 14.89 17.15 -2.69
C GLU A 52 14.04 16.41 -3.73
N TYR A 53 14.55 15.29 -4.27
CA TYR A 53 13.94 14.58 -5.40
C TYR A 53 13.10 13.37 -4.95
N ASN A 54 13.44 12.73 -3.83
CA ASN A 54 12.80 11.53 -3.30
C ASN A 54 11.82 11.85 -2.17
N ARG A 55 10.99 12.87 -2.38
CA ARG A 55 9.90 13.23 -1.47
C ARG A 55 8.80 12.17 -1.52
N PHE A 56 8.33 11.74 -0.36
CA PHE A 56 7.15 10.89 -0.27
C PHE A 56 5.93 11.63 -0.84
N LYS A 57 5.19 10.98 -1.75
CA LYS A 57 4.03 11.56 -2.44
C LYS A 57 2.69 10.97 -1.99
N GLY A 58 2.72 10.12 -0.96
CA GLY A 58 1.55 9.42 -0.46
C GLY A 58 1.29 8.07 -1.10
N PHE A 59 0.26 7.40 -0.58
CA PHE A 59 -0.24 6.14 -1.12
C PHE A 59 -1.43 6.40 -2.04
N GLY A 60 -1.65 5.47 -2.97
CA GLY A 60 -2.74 5.55 -3.92
C GLY A 60 -3.39 4.20 -4.18
N THR A 61 -4.36 4.24 -5.08
CA THR A 61 -5.07 3.05 -5.57
C THR A 61 -5.09 3.04 -7.10
N VAL A 62 -5.37 1.86 -7.65
CA VAL A 62 -5.56 1.67 -9.09
C VAL A 62 -6.98 1.15 -9.31
N SER A 63 -7.79 1.92 -10.04
CA SER A 63 -9.07 1.46 -10.58
C SER A 63 -8.84 0.96 -12.00
N ALA A 64 -8.74 -0.36 -12.14
CA ALA A 64 -8.36 -1.05 -13.37
C ALA A 64 -8.86 -2.51 -13.37
N ASN A 65 -8.72 -3.20 -14.48
CA ASN A 65 -8.94 -4.65 -14.61
C ASN A 65 -10.35 -5.09 -14.13
N ASN A 66 -11.35 -4.22 -14.28
CA ASN A 66 -12.73 -4.43 -13.85
C ASN A 66 -12.90 -4.56 -12.31
N THR A 67 -11.91 -4.13 -11.53
CA THR A 67 -11.90 -4.29 -10.06
C THR A 67 -12.88 -3.37 -9.35
N SER A 68 -13.23 -2.22 -9.95
CA SER A 68 -14.22 -1.28 -9.41
C SER A 68 -15.61 -1.45 -10.02
N ARG A 69 -15.86 -2.50 -10.80
CA ARG A 69 -17.09 -2.66 -11.60
C ARG A 69 -18.38 -2.56 -10.82
N LEU A 70 -18.43 -3.17 -9.64
CA LEU A 70 -19.64 -3.20 -8.81
C LEU A 70 -19.88 -1.88 -8.06
N MET A 71 -18.89 -0.98 -8.02
CA MET A 71 -19.00 0.26 -7.26
C MET A 71 -20.07 1.20 -7.83
N ILE A 72 -20.31 1.19 -9.15
CA ILE A 72 -21.40 1.98 -9.76
C ILE A 72 -22.76 1.47 -9.27
N ASP A 73 -23.00 0.16 -9.38
CA ASP A 73 -24.26 -0.46 -8.96
C ASP A 73 -24.47 -0.24 -7.45
N TYR A 74 -23.40 -0.34 -6.65
CA TYR A 74 -23.44 -0.07 -5.22
C TYR A 74 -23.76 1.39 -4.90
N LYS A 75 -23.26 2.35 -5.70
CA LYS A 75 -23.59 3.78 -5.55
C LYS A 75 -25.07 4.05 -5.80
N GLU A 76 -25.68 3.34 -6.75
CA GLU A 76 -27.11 3.48 -7.07
C GLU A 76 -28.01 2.77 -6.05
N GLU A 77 -27.70 1.51 -5.73
CA GLU A 77 -28.57 0.66 -4.89
C GLU A 77 -28.33 0.86 -3.39
N HIS A 78 -27.11 1.22 -3.00
CA HIS A 78 -26.63 1.31 -1.60
C HIS A 78 -25.75 2.56 -1.38
N PRO A 79 -26.26 3.77 -1.65
CA PRO A 79 -25.46 5.01 -1.68
C PRO A 79 -24.75 5.30 -0.35
N ASP A 80 -25.39 5.03 0.78
CA ASP A 80 -24.80 5.27 2.11
C ASP A 80 -23.56 4.39 2.34
N GLN A 81 -23.64 3.11 1.98
CA GLN A 81 -22.53 2.16 2.10
C GLN A 81 -21.43 2.45 1.08
N TYR A 82 -21.80 2.86 -0.14
CA TYR A 82 -20.85 3.31 -1.13
C TYR A 82 -20.02 4.48 -0.59
N TRP A 83 -20.67 5.52 -0.07
CA TRP A 83 -19.97 6.68 0.47
C TRP A 83 -19.18 6.34 1.73
N GLU A 84 -19.66 5.42 2.57
CA GLU A 84 -18.88 4.91 3.70
C GLU A 84 -17.55 4.30 3.23
N ILE A 85 -17.57 3.45 2.19
CA ILE A 85 -16.35 2.88 1.59
C ILE A 85 -15.45 4.00 1.04
N MET A 86 -16.02 4.95 0.28
CA MET A 86 -15.24 6.03 -0.30
C MET A 86 -14.60 6.93 0.77
N HIS A 87 -15.30 7.24 1.86
CA HIS A 87 -14.74 7.97 3.00
C HIS A 87 -13.67 7.17 3.73
N GLN A 88 -13.86 5.86 3.93
CA GLN A 88 -12.83 5.00 4.51
C GLN A 88 -11.55 4.93 3.64
N LEU A 89 -11.66 5.08 2.32
CA LEU A 89 -10.51 5.08 1.43
C LEU A 89 -9.81 6.45 1.35
N PHE A 90 -10.58 7.53 1.23
CA PHE A 90 -10.06 8.83 0.77
C PHE A 90 -10.11 9.96 1.79
N ASP A 91 -10.87 9.83 2.89
CA ASP A 91 -10.86 10.86 3.92
C ASP A 91 -9.48 10.91 4.61
N PRO A 92 -8.78 12.06 4.62
CA PRO A 92 -7.44 12.17 5.17
C PRO A 92 -7.39 12.11 6.70
N ASN A 93 -8.51 12.31 7.39
CA ASN A 93 -8.58 12.38 8.85
C ASN A 93 -9.16 11.10 9.44
N THR A 94 -10.16 10.50 8.79
CA THR A 94 -10.90 9.36 9.32
C THR A 94 -10.70 8.06 8.53
N GLY A 95 -10.21 8.14 7.29
CA GLY A 95 -9.96 7.01 6.42
C GLY A 95 -8.48 6.62 6.30
N ALA A 96 -8.18 5.82 5.29
CA ALA A 96 -6.81 5.47 4.90
C ALA A 96 -6.04 6.66 4.30
N GLY A 97 -6.73 7.74 3.93
CA GLY A 97 -6.12 8.97 3.42
C GLY A 97 -5.35 8.76 2.12
N LEU A 98 -5.87 7.95 1.19
CA LEU A 98 -5.26 7.79 -0.13
C LEU A 98 -5.26 9.13 -0.88
N VAL A 99 -4.14 9.48 -1.50
CA VAL A 99 -3.93 10.78 -2.17
C VAL A 99 -3.70 10.68 -3.68
N HIS A 100 -3.79 9.47 -4.23
CA HIS A 100 -3.59 9.22 -5.65
C HIS A 100 -4.55 8.15 -6.18
N VAL A 101 -5.19 8.43 -7.31
CA VAL A 101 -6.04 7.46 -8.02
C VAL A 101 -5.53 7.30 -9.44
N LYS A 102 -5.06 6.09 -9.76
CA LYS A 102 -4.67 5.71 -11.11
C LYS A 102 -5.83 4.98 -11.78
N VAL A 103 -6.22 5.43 -12.96
CA VAL A 103 -7.36 4.90 -13.72
C VAL A 103 -6.85 4.20 -14.98
N GLU A 104 -7.32 2.98 -15.24
CA GLU A 104 -7.13 2.35 -16.54
C GLU A 104 -7.99 3.03 -17.60
N LEU A 105 -7.34 3.47 -18.67
CA LEU A 105 -7.99 3.85 -19.91
C LEU A 105 -8.47 2.58 -20.60
N GLY A 106 -9.73 2.25 -20.34
CA GLY A 106 -10.36 1.05 -20.87
C GLY A 106 -10.27 0.96 -22.39
N ALA A 107 -10.24 -0.27 -22.89
CA ALA A 107 -10.06 -0.58 -24.32
C ALA A 107 -10.90 -1.79 -24.77
N ASP A 108 -11.89 -2.21 -23.98
CA ASP A 108 -12.65 -3.46 -24.16
C ASP A 108 -11.76 -4.73 -24.22
N VAL A 109 -10.55 -4.66 -23.66
CA VAL A 109 -9.59 -5.78 -23.57
C VAL A 109 -9.65 -6.37 -22.18
N ASP A 110 -9.57 -7.70 -22.07
CA ASP A 110 -9.41 -8.35 -20.77
C ASP A 110 -8.02 -8.06 -20.23
N SER A 111 -7.96 -7.21 -19.20
CA SER A 111 -6.73 -6.72 -18.61
C SER A 111 -6.38 -7.40 -17.28
N SER A 112 -7.20 -8.36 -16.81
CA SER A 112 -6.86 -9.44 -15.88
C SER A 112 -8.11 -10.14 -15.36
N SER A 113 -8.97 -9.40 -14.67
CA SER A 113 -10.18 -9.91 -13.99
C SER A 113 -11.46 -9.51 -14.74
N GLY A 114 -11.31 -9.08 -15.99
CA GLY A 114 -12.37 -8.51 -16.80
C GLY A 114 -11.88 -7.33 -17.63
N THR A 115 -12.83 -6.68 -18.28
CA THR A 115 -12.61 -5.60 -19.25
C THR A 115 -13.00 -4.25 -18.65
N GLU A 116 -12.19 -3.22 -18.90
CA GLU A 116 -12.62 -1.83 -18.75
C GLU A 116 -13.16 -1.32 -20.10
N PRO A 117 -14.32 -0.66 -20.13
CA PRO A 117 -14.95 -0.26 -21.38
C PRO A 117 -14.14 0.82 -22.10
N ALA A 118 -14.02 0.69 -23.42
CA ALA A 118 -13.33 1.69 -24.22
C ALA A 118 -14.02 3.06 -24.12
N THR A 119 -13.24 4.12 -23.88
CA THR A 119 -13.74 5.50 -23.98
C THR A 119 -14.09 5.85 -25.42
N MET A 120 -13.42 5.23 -26.39
CA MET A 120 -13.67 5.32 -27.82
C MET A 120 -13.49 3.96 -28.51
N ARG A 121 -14.56 3.33 -29.00
CA ARG A 121 -14.54 2.08 -29.78
C ARG A 121 -14.18 2.30 -31.24
N TYR A 122 -14.55 3.47 -31.77
CA TYR A 122 -14.29 3.89 -33.14
C TYR A 122 -13.56 5.24 -33.13
N ALA A 123 -12.84 5.54 -34.22
CA ALA A 123 -12.06 6.78 -34.32
C ALA A 123 -12.95 8.04 -34.44
N ASP A 124 -14.18 7.87 -34.92
CA ASP A 124 -15.15 8.92 -35.22
C ASP A 124 -16.26 9.06 -34.17
N GLU A 125 -16.24 8.25 -33.10
CA GLU A 125 -17.17 8.43 -31.99
C GLU A 125 -16.62 9.41 -30.94
N PRO A 126 -17.47 10.21 -30.27
CA PRO A 126 -17.02 11.02 -29.16
C PRO A 126 -16.52 10.16 -27.99
N ALA A 127 -15.50 10.64 -27.29
CA ALA A 127 -15.05 10.00 -26.06
C ALA A 127 -16.18 10.01 -25.01
N ASN A 128 -16.46 8.84 -24.42
CA ASN A 128 -17.46 8.70 -23.38
C ASN A 128 -16.82 8.07 -22.13
N VAL A 129 -16.65 8.91 -21.11
CA VAL A 129 -16.00 8.58 -19.83
C VAL A 129 -16.98 8.05 -18.77
N LEU A 130 -18.27 7.97 -19.10
CA LEU A 130 -19.34 7.47 -18.23
C LEU A 130 -19.59 5.97 -18.37
N ARG A 131 -18.89 5.30 -19.30
CA ARG A 131 -19.11 3.86 -19.59
C ARG A 131 -18.61 2.94 -18.48
N GLY A 132 -17.57 3.36 -17.75
CA GLY A 132 -16.89 2.55 -16.75
C GLY A 132 -16.77 3.27 -15.41
N ALA A 133 -16.39 2.52 -14.38
CA ALA A 133 -16.34 3.03 -13.01
C ALA A 133 -15.13 3.96 -12.75
N GLY A 134 -14.04 3.79 -13.48
CA GLY A 134 -12.75 4.40 -13.11
C GLY A 134 -12.77 5.93 -12.99
N PHE A 135 -13.28 6.64 -13.99
CA PHE A 135 -13.32 8.10 -13.97
C PHE A 135 -14.31 8.64 -12.93
N GLN A 136 -15.47 8.01 -12.78
CA GLN A 136 -16.43 8.37 -11.75
C GLN A 136 -15.86 8.12 -10.34
N PHE A 137 -15.19 6.99 -10.12
CA PHE A 137 -14.51 6.67 -8.88
C PHE A 137 -13.45 7.71 -8.51
N ALA A 138 -12.66 8.17 -9.48
CA ALA A 138 -11.71 9.26 -9.28
C ALA A 138 -12.40 10.60 -8.97
N ALA A 139 -13.50 10.93 -9.67
CA ALA A 139 -14.29 12.12 -9.40
C ALA A 139 -14.86 12.13 -7.97
N ASP A 140 -15.44 11.01 -7.55
CA ASP A 140 -16.00 10.85 -6.22
C ASP A 140 -14.92 10.92 -5.14
N ALA A 141 -13.75 10.31 -5.37
CA ALA A 141 -12.59 10.44 -4.49
C ALA A 141 -12.17 11.91 -4.32
N LYS A 142 -12.07 12.69 -5.42
CA LYS A 142 -11.73 14.11 -5.39
C LYS A 142 -12.78 14.97 -4.68
N SER A 143 -14.05 14.55 -4.68
CA SER A 143 -15.10 15.25 -3.93
C SER A 143 -14.90 15.16 -2.41
N ILE A 144 -14.27 14.08 -1.92
CA ILE A 144 -13.90 13.88 -0.51
C ILE A 144 -12.59 14.61 -0.20
N ASN A 145 -11.57 14.44 -1.05
CA ASN A 145 -10.27 15.07 -0.89
C ASN A 145 -9.82 15.75 -2.21
N PRO A 146 -10.00 17.08 -2.33
CA PRO A 146 -9.64 17.83 -3.54
C PRO A 146 -8.16 17.76 -3.92
N HIS A 147 -7.27 17.39 -2.98
CA HIS A 147 -5.84 17.26 -3.22
C HIS A 147 -5.42 15.93 -3.86
N ILE A 148 -6.36 15.00 -4.06
CA ILE A 148 -6.07 13.75 -4.75
C ILE A 148 -5.54 14.05 -6.15
N THR A 149 -4.40 13.43 -6.47
CA THR A 149 -3.83 13.43 -7.82
C THR A 149 -4.38 12.26 -8.62
N THR A 150 -4.45 12.40 -9.94
CA THR A 150 -4.99 11.37 -10.83
C THR A 150 -3.97 11.04 -11.91
N GLU A 151 -3.89 9.77 -12.31
CA GLU A 151 -3.06 9.32 -13.43
C GLU A 151 -3.91 8.40 -14.32
N ILE A 152 -3.68 8.44 -15.62
CA ILE A 152 -4.27 7.50 -16.58
C ILE A 152 -3.19 6.53 -17.06
N LEU A 153 -3.48 5.23 -17.04
CA LEU A 153 -2.64 4.18 -17.64
C LEU A 153 -3.40 3.46 -18.74
N ARG A 154 -2.72 2.69 -19.58
CA ARG A 154 -3.39 1.76 -20.51
C ARG A 154 -2.74 0.38 -20.48
N TRP A 155 -3.56 -0.67 -20.47
CA TRP A 155 -3.11 -2.07 -20.68
C TRP A 155 -3.38 -2.57 -22.09
N GLY A 156 -4.46 -2.11 -22.70
CA GLY A 156 -4.77 -2.29 -24.11
C GLY A 156 -4.98 -0.94 -24.81
N GLU A 157 -5.35 -1.01 -26.07
CA GLU A 157 -5.90 0.14 -26.79
C GLU A 157 -6.82 -0.35 -27.92
N PRO A 158 -7.82 0.44 -28.32
CA PRO A 158 -8.66 0.13 -29.48
C PRO A 158 -7.83 -0.08 -30.76
N ARG A 159 -8.25 -1.00 -31.64
CA ARG A 159 -7.46 -1.36 -32.84
C ARG A 159 -7.16 -0.18 -33.77
N TRP A 160 -8.06 0.81 -33.85
CA TRP A 160 -7.90 1.97 -34.74
C TRP A 160 -6.76 2.89 -34.31
N THR A 161 -6.37 2.90 -33.02
CA THR A 161 -5.25 3.71 -32.52
C THR A 161 -3.88 3.19 -33.00
N TRP A 162 -3.82 1.94 -33.49
CA TRP A 162 -2.61 1.32 -34.03
C TRP A 162 -2.35 1.64 -35.50
N GLU A 163 -3.30 2.23 -36.21
CA GLU A 163 -3.11 2.60 -37.61
C GLU A 163 -1.99 3.65 -37.73
N GLY A 164 -0.99 3.38 -38.59
CA GLY A 164 0.19 4.25 -38.76
C GLY A 164 1.33 4.03 -37.75
N VAL A 165 1.09 3.34 -36.62
CA VAL A 165 2.11 3.16 -35.56
C VAL A 165 3.38 2.46 -36.05
N ALA A 166 3.27 1.52 -36.98
CA ALA A 166 4.44 0.85 -37.58
C ALA A 166 5.37 1.81 -38.34
N ASN A 167 4.84 2.95 -38.79
CA ASN A 167 5.56 4.03 -39.45
C ASN A 167 5.87 5.20 -38.51
N GLN A 168 5.73 5.01 -37.19
CA GLN A 168 5.90 6.06 -36.16
C GLN A 168 4.86 7.19 -36.24
N GLU A 169 3.69 6.93 -36.84
CA GLU A 169 2.57 7.86 -36.84
C GLU A 169 1.69 7.57 -35.61
N TYR A 170 1.68 8.48 -34.64
CA TYR A 170 1.00 8.29 -33.34
C TYR A 170 -0.25 9.17 -33.17
N GLU A 171 -0.69 9.86 -34.23
CA GLU A 171 -1.79 10.83 -34.17
C GLU A 171 -3.08 10.21 -33.62
N ASN A 172 -3.48 9.04 -34.12
CA ASN A 172 -4.70 8.37 -33.67
C ASN A 172 -4.67 8.04 -32.16
N ARG A 173 -3.52 7.53 -31.69
CA ARG A 173 -3.33 7.25 -30.26
C ARG A 173 -3.32 8.55 -29.44
N TYR A 174 -2.67 9.59 -29.92
CA TYR A 174 -2.66 10.90 -29.26
C TYR A 174 -4.08 11.47 -29.16
N GLN A 175 -4.86 11.41 -30.23
CA GLN A 175 -6.25 11.87 -30.26
C GLN A 175 -7.13 11.09 -29.28
N TRP A 176 -6.95 9.78 -29.16
CA TRP A 176 -7.66 8.98 -28.17
C TRP A 176 -7.40 9.43 -26.73
N PHE A 177 -6.13 9.66 -26.37
CA PHE A 177 -5.76 10.19 -25.06
C PHE A 177 -6.33 11.59 -24.83
N LYS A 178 -6.11 12.49 -25.79
CA LYS A 178 -6.53 13.89 -25.69
C LYS A 178 -8.04 14.00 -25.52
N GLN A 179 -8.81 13.37 -26.40
CA GLN A 179 -10.28 13.43 -26.35
C GLN A 179 -10.82 12.80 -25.07
N THR A 180 -10.18 11.75 -24.55
CA THR A 180 -10.57 11.20 -23.25
C THR A 180 -10.30 12.20 -22.12
N ILE A 181 -9.11 12.80 -22.06
CA ILE A 181 -8.77 13.78 -21.00
C ILE A 181 -9.70 15.00 -21.06
N ASP A 182 -9.98 15.50 -22.26
CA ASP A 182 -10.93 16.60 -22.47
C ASP A 182 -12.32 16.20 -21.95
N ALA A 183 -12.81 15.00 -22.30
CA ALA A 183 -14.11 14.51 -21.82
C ALA A 183 -14.14 14.31 -20.29
N VAL A 184 -13.06 13.86 -19.66
CA VAL A 184 -12.97 13.79 -18.18
C VAL A 184 -13.08 15.18 -17.57
N TYR A 185 -12.38 16.16 -18.15
CA TYR A 185 -12.43 17.53 -17.66
C TYR A 185 -13.81 18.16 -17.83
N GLU A 186 -14.45 17.96 -18.99
CA GLU A 186 -15.80 18.47 -19.28
C GLU A 186 -16.85 17.85 -18.37
N GLU A 187 -16.78 16.54 -18.12
CA GLU A 187 -17.78 15.81 -17.33
C GLU A 187 -17.57 15.95 -15.82
N PHE A 188 -16.32 15.85 -15.35
CA PHE A 188 -15.99 15.74 -13.92
C PHE A 188 -15.18 16.92 -13.36
N GLY A 189 -14.71 17.85 -14.20
CA GLY A 189 -14.02 19.05 -13.76
C GLY A 189 -12.59 18.83 -13.26
N PHE A 190 -11.97 17.69 -13.54
CA PHE A 190 -10.57 17.43 -13.20
C PHE A 190 -9.74 17.02 -14.41
N SER A 191 -8.45 17.37 -14.37
CA SER A 191 -7.46 16.88 -15.32
C SER A 191 -6.54 15.87 -14.65
N SER A 192 -6.07 14.92 -15.45
CA SER A 192 -4.95 14.02 -15.11
C SER A 192 -3.64 14.78 -15.06
#